data_AF-A0A955CGS8-F1
#
_entry.id   AF-A0A955CGS8-F1
#
_cell.length_a   1.000
_cell.length_b   1.000
_cell.length_c   1.000
_cell.angle_alpha   90.00
_cell.angle_beta   90.00
_cell.angle_gamma   90.00
#
_symmetry.space_group_name_H-M   'P 1'
#
loop_
_entity.id
_entity.type
_entity.pdbx_description
1 polymer ?
#
loop_
_entity_poly.entity_id
_entity_poly.type
_entity_poly.pdbx_seq_one_letter_code
_entity_poly.pdbx_strand_id
1 'polypeptide(L)'
;MIVTIDGPAGAGKSSAARKLAQRLGFRFLDTGAMYRSVALLAWRRQIDFRDQQQLAQIAREMDLELSEDAVIVNGEDVTQAIRSFEITTLTRYAADCRSVRDELTRRQREFAAEVDVVTEGRDQATVVFPDAECKIFL
;
A
#
# COMPACT_ATOMS: atom_id res chain seq x y z
N MET A 1 -8.34 4.27 -16.30
CA MET A 1 -8.30 2.80 -16.30
C MET A 1 -7.53 2.31 -15.09
N ILE A 2 -8.13 1.36 -14.36
CA ILE A 2 -7.56 0.72 -13.19
C ILE A 2 -7.38 -0.78 -13.49
N VAL A 3 -6.16 -1.26 -13.32
CA VAL A 3 -5.80 -2.68 -13.38
C VAL A 3 -5.44 -3.15 -11.99
N THR A 4 -6.16 -4.14 -11.47
CA THR A 4 -5.87 -4.74 -10.15
C THR A 4 -5.20 -6.10 -10.32
N ILE A 5 -4.16 -6.36 -9.54
CA ILE A 5 -3.50 -7.67 -9.45
C ILE A 5 -3.55 -8.16 -8.00
N ASP A 6 -4.45 -9.11 -7.73
CA ASP A 6 -4.62 -9.71 -6.41
C ASP A 6 -3.95 -11.09 -6.30
N GLY A 7 -3.74 -11.56 -5.07
CA GLY A 7 -3.17 -12.88 -4.81
C GLY A 7 -2.36 -12.98 -3.51
N PRO A 8 -1.95 -14.19 -3.09
CA PRO A 8 -1.23 -14.39 -1.84
C PRO A 8 0.17 -13.76 -1.87
N ALA A 9 0.79 -13.63 -0.70
CA ALA A 9 2.19 -13.22 -0.61
C ALA A 9 3.08 -14.24 -1.35
N GLY A 10 4.11 -13.76 -2.04
CA GLY A 10 5.03 -14.63 -2.80
C GLY A 10 4.56 -15.01 -4.22
N ALA A 11 3.34 -14.67 -4.64
CA ALA A 11 2.82 -14.98 -5.98
C ALA A 11 3.45 -14.16 -7.14
N GLY A 12 4.45 -13.31 -6.85
CA GLY A 12 5.10 -12.47 -7.87
C GLY A 12 4.34 -11.22 -8.32
N LYS A 13 3.26 -10.85 -7.62
CA LYS A 13 2.38 -9.71 -7.96
C LYS A 13 3.11 -8.40 -8.17
N SER A 14 3.90 -7.94 -7.20
CA SER A 14 4.59 -6.64 -7.30
C SER A 14 5.52 -6.60 -8.50
N SER A 15 6.19 -7.71 -8.84
CA SER A 15 7.03 -7.82 -10.04
C SER A 15 6.22 -7.77 -11.33
N ALA A 16 5.08 -8.47 -11.39
CA ALA A 16 4.18 -8.45 -12.55
C ALA A 16 3.53 -7.07 -12.75
N ALA A 17 3.04 -6.47 -11.66
CA ALA A 17 2.37 -5.18 -11.64
C ALA A 17 3.29 -4.04 -12.10
N ARG A 18 4.53 -3.98 -11.59
CA ARG A 18 5.53 -2.99 -12.04
C ARG A 18 5.82 -3.11 -13.52
N LYS A 19 6.10 -4.33 -14.01
CA LYS A 19 6.39 -4.57 -15.43
C LYS A 19 5.19 -4.23 -16.32
N LEU A 20 3.98 -4.51 -15.86
CA LEU A 20 2.76 -4.16 -16.59
C LEU A 20 2.55 -2.65 -16.64
N ALA A 21 2.69 -1.96 -15.50
CA ALA A 21 2.59 -0.51 -15.43
C ALA A 21 3.56 0.17 -16.39
N GLN A 22 4.83 -0.24 -16.37
CA GLN A 22 5.87 0.27 -17.26
C GLN A 22 5.53 0.06 -18.74
N ARG A 23 5.02 -1.13 -19.11
CA ARG A 23 4.65 -1.45 -20.49
C ARG A 23 3.43 -0.66 -20.98
N LEU A 24 2.50 -0.34 -20.09
CA LEU A 24 1.28 0.41 -20.42
C LEU A 24 1.48 1.93 -20.31
N GLY A 25 2.60 2.40 -19.72
CA GLY A 25 2.77 3.80 -19.35
C GLY A 25 1.88 4.25 -18.19
N PHE A 26 1.41 3.31 -17.36
CA PHE A 26 0.52 3.55 -16.23
C PHE A 26 1.33 3.82 -14.96
N ARG A 27 0.71 4.47 -13.97
CA ARG A 27 1.29 4.61 -12.64
C ARG A 27 1.20 3.29 -11.89
N PHE A 28 2.26 2.89 -11.20
CA PHE A 28 2.23 1.75 -10.28
C PHE A 28 1.90 2.20 -8.86
N LEU A 29 0.97 1.50 -8.20
CA LEU A 29 0.59 1.74 -6.81
C LEU A 29 0.96 0.54 -5.92
N ASP A 30 2.07 0.65 -5.19
CA ASP A 30 2.55 -0.34 -4.20
C ASP A 30 1.77 -0.21 -2.88
N THR A 31 0.60 -0.84 -2.81
CA THR A 31 -0.27 -0.75 -1.61
C THR A 31 0.40 -1.35 -0.38
N GLY A 32 1.23 -2.38 -0.58
CA GLY A 32 2.05 -2.97 0.48
C GLY A 32 2.99 -1.96 1.12
N ALA A 33 3.55 -1.03 0.35
CA ALA A 33 4.38 0.04 0.89
C ALA A 33 3.60 0.96 1.83
N MET A 34 2.33 1.26 1.52
CA MET A 34 1.47 2.08 2.39
C MET A 34 1.30 1.47 3.78
N TYR A 35 0.95 0.18 3.84
CA TYR A 35 0.80 -0.53 5.12
C TYR A 35 2.14 -0.67 5.87
N ARG A 36 3.23 -0.93 5.15
CA ARG A 36 4.58 -1.00 5.76
C ARG A 36 5.03 0.36 6.31
N SER A 37 4.64 1.48 5.68
CA SER A 37 4.90 2.83 6.18
C SER A 37 4.18 3.09 7.52
N VAL A 38 2.92 2.67 7.65
CA VAL A 38 2.20 2.74 8.94
C VAL A 38 2.94 1.92 10.00
N ALA A 39 3.34 0.69 9.68
CA ALA A 39 4.08 -0.16 10.60
C ALA A 39 5.45 0.40 11.00
N LEU A 40 6.18 1.00 10.05
CA LEU A 40 7.46 1.66 10.32
C LEU A 40 7.30 2.83 11.29
N LEU A 41 6.29 3.69 11.07
CA LEU A 41 6.03 4.82 11.95
C LEU A 41 5.59 4.36 13.35
N ALA A 42 4.73 3.33 13.45
CA ALA A 42 4.36 2.73 14.73
C ALA A 42 5.58 2.16 15.47
N TRP A 43 6.46 1.45 14.75
CA TRP A 43 7.67 0.87 15.31
C TRP A 43 8.62 1.95 15.84
N ARG A 44 8.90 2.99 15.03
CA ARG A 44 9.79 4.11 15.43
C ARG A 44 9.24 4.91 16.61
N ARG A 45 7.91 5.07 16.70
CA ARG A 45 7.23 5.75 17.80
C ARG A 45 7.01 4.85 19.03
N GLN A 46 7.45 3.59 18.99
CA GLN A 46 7.26 2.60 20.06
C GLN A 46 5.78 2.43 20.47
N ILE A 47 4.87 2.54 19.50
CA ILE A 47 3.44 2.36 19.72
C ILE A 47 3.14 0.87 19.89
N ASP A 48 2.23 0.54 20.81
CA ASP A 48 1.68 -0.80 20.88
C ASP A 48 0.88 -1.09 19.60
N PHE A 49 1.33 -2.08 18.82
CA PHE A 49 0.68 -2.49 17.58
C PHE A 49 -0.74 -3.05 17.78
N ARG A 50 -1.16 -3.32 19.02
CA ARG A 50 -2.54 -3.67 19.35
C ARG A 50 -3.43 -2.44 19.57
N ASP A 51 -2.84 -1.26 19.72
CA ASP A 51 -3.56 0.00 19.80
C ASP A 51 -3.99 0.46 18.41
N GLN A 52 -5.16 -0.02 18.00
CA GLN A 52 -5.75 0.32 16.70
C GLN A 52 -6.03 1.81 16.54
N GLN A 53 -6.27 2.55 17.63
CA GLN A 53 -6.55 3.98 17.56
C GLN A 53 -5.28 4.75 17.18
N GLN A 54 -4.15 4.42 17.79
CA GLN A 54 -2.87 5.02 17.44
C GLN A 54 -2.39 4.64 16.04
N LEU A 55 -2.60 3.38 15.62
CA LEU A 55 -2.32 2.97 14.24
C LEU A 55 -3.16 3.76 13.22
N ALA A 56 -4.45 3.94 13.49
CA ALA A 56 -5.33 4.73 12.63
C ALA A 56 -4.96 6.21 12.61
N GLN A 57 -4.45 6.75 13.73
CA GLN A 57 -3.93 8.11 13.78
C GLN A 57 -2.69 8.27 12.90
N ILE A 58 -1.73 7.33 12.97
CA ILE A 58 -0.56 7.31 12.07
C ILE A 58 -1.00 7.31 10.61
N ALA A 59 -1.94 6.43 10.23
CA ALA A 59 -2.40 6.33 8.85
C ALA A 59 -3.03 7.62 8.33
N ARG A 60 -3.72 8.38 9.20
CA ARG A 60 -4.34 9.66 8.85
C ARG A 60 -3.34 10.81 8.80
N GLU A 61 -2.35 10.83 9.68
CA GLU A 61 -1.42 11.96 9.82
C GLU A 61 -0.16 11.83 8.96
N MET A 62 0.21 10.63 8.53
CA MET A 62 1.43 10.48 7.73
C MET A 62 1.29 11.23 6.41
N ASP A 63 2.32 12.00 6.09
CA ASP A 63 2.55 12.48 4.75
C ASP A 63 3.27 11.38 3.97
N LEU A 64 2.66 10.91 2.89
CA LEU A 64 3.13 9.74 2.14
C LEU A 64 3.20 10.08 0.66
N GLU A 65 4.40 10.04 0.11
CA GLU A 65 4.64 10.17 -1.32
C GLU A 65 5.12 8.83 -1.88
N LEU A 66 4.44 8.36 -2.92
CA LEU A 66 4.77 7.13 -3.63
C LEU A 66 5.21 7.44 -5.05
N SER A 67 6.42 7.04 -5.39
CA SER A 67 6.93 7.00 -6.75
C SER A 67 7.33 5.58 -7.14
N GLU A 68 7.81 5.41 -8.38
CA GLU A 68 8.25 4.10 -8.88
C GLU A 68 9.40 3.52 -8.05
N ASP A 69 10.34 4.38 -7.66
CA ASP A 69 11.59 3.97 -7.01
C ASP A 69 11.67 4.35 -5.52
N ALA A 70 10.84 5.29 -5.06
CA ALA A 70 10.94 5.84 -3.72
C ALA A 70 9.60 5.83 -2.96
N VAL A 71 9.72 5.62 -1.65
CA VAL A 71 8.64 5.81 -0.67
C VAL A 71 9.13 6.84 0.32
N ILE A 72 8.54 8.04 0.28
CA ILE A 72 8.87 9.13 1.20
C ILE A 72 7.77 9.22 2.25
N VAL A 73 8.16 9.26 3.52
CA VAL A 73 7.23 9.43 4.65
C VAL A 73 7.68 10.59 5.51
N ASN A 74 6.83 11.60 5.68
CA ASN A 74 7.15 12.82 6.42
C ASN A 74 8.48 13.47 5.97
N GLY A 75 8.74 13.49 4.66
CA GLY A 75 9.96 14.03 4.07
C GLY A 75 11.21 13.13 4.13
N GLU A 76 11.11 11.92 4.68
CA GLU A 76 12.23 10.96 4.75
C GLU A 76 12.06 9.82 3.75
N ASP A 77 13.13 9.49 3.00
CA ASP A 77 13.15 8.27 2.19
C ASP A 77 13.23 7.02 3.08
N VAL A 78 12.13 6.26 3.10
CA VAL A 78 11.98 5.03 3.88
C VAL A 78 11.99 3.78 3.01
N THR A 79 12.32 3.89 1.72
CA THR A 79 12.21 2.83 0.70
C THR A 79 12.81 1.50 1.14
N GLN A 80 14.00 1.52 1.74
CA GLN A 80 14.66 0.32 2.26
C GLN A 80 14.13 -0.08 3.64
N ALA A 81 13.91 0.90 4.52
CA ALA A 81 13.46 0.66 5.89
C ALA A 81 12.11 -0.08 5.95
N ILE A 82 11.16 0.30 5.09
CA ILE A 82 9.85 -0.37 5.05
C ILE A 82 9.94 -1.84 4.61
N ARG A 83 11.03 -2.27 3.96
CA ARG A 83 11.22 -3.64 3.46
C ARG A 83 12.04 -4.52 4.41
N SER A 84 12.42 -4.01 5.60
CA SER A 84 13.10 -4.82 6.60
C SER A 84 12.23 -6.00 7.05
N PHE A 85 12.87 -7.06 7.56
CA PHE A 85 12.18 -8.23 8.06
C PHE A 85 11.25 -7.88 9.23
N GLU A 86 11.71 -7.01 10.13
CA GLU A 86 10.99 -6.53 11.30
C GLU A 86 9.71 -5.80 10.88
N ILE A 87 9.82 -4.84 9.96
CA ILE A 87 8.66 -4.05 9.49
C ILE A 87 7.68 -4.92 8.72
N THR A 88 8.18 -5.80 7.84
CA THR A 88 7.35 -6.75 7.09
C THR A 88 6.53 -7.63 8.04
N THR A 89 7.13 -8.10 9.13
CA THR A 89 6.44 -8.92 10.14
C THR A 89 5.37 -8.14 10.90
N LEU A 90 5.61 -6.86 11.17
CA LEU A 90 4.70 -5.97 11.91
C LEU A 90 3.55 -5.42 11.04
N THR A 91 3.67 -5.49 9.72
CA THR A 91 2.67 -4.96 8.76
C THR A 91 1.27 -5.54 8.97
N ARG A 92 1.17 -6.80 9.43
CA ARG A 92 -0.11 -7.46 9.67
C ARG A 92 -1.03 -6.67 10.60
N TYR A 93 -0.49 -6.00 11.61
CA TYR A 93 -1.30 -5.24 12.57
C TYR A 93 -1.98 -4.02 11.91
N ALA A 94 -1.24 -3.33 11.03
CA ALA A 94 -1.81 -2.25 10.22
C ALA A 94 -2.83 -2.78 9.21
N ALA A 95 -2.56 -3.93 8.59
CA ALA A 95 -3.47 -4.57 7.64
C ALA A 95 -4.73 -5.15 8.29
N ASP A 96 -4.68 -5.57 9.55
CA ASP A 96 -5.84 -6.10 10.29
C ASP A 96 -6.68 -4.98 10.93
N CYS A 97 -6.12 -3.78 11.09
CA CYS A 97 -6.83 -2.63 11.65
C CYS A 97 -7.78 -2.01 10.62
N ARG A 98 -9.10 -2.16 10.84
CA ARG A 98 -10.14 -1.65 9.91
C ARG A 98 -10.00 -0.16 9.63
N SER A 99 -9.77 0.67 10.64
CA SER A 99 -9.64 2.12 10.46
C SER A 99 -8.41 2.52 9.66
N VAL A 100 -7.31 1.75 9.74
CA VAL A 100 -6.14 1.93 8.88
C VAL A 100 -6.49 1.57 7.44
N ARG A 101 -7.13 0.42 7.22
CA ARG A 101 -7.57 -0.01 5.88
C ARG A 101 -8.49 1.02 5.24
N ASP A 102 -9.50 1.50 5.97
CA ASP A 102 -10.46 2.49 5.47
C ASP A 102 -9.74 3.77 4.99
N GLU A 103 -8.79 4.28 5.78
CA GLU A 103 -8.00 5.46 5.42
C GLU A 103 -7.06 5.20 4.23
N LEU A 104 -6.35 4.07 4.21
CA LEU A 104 -5.47 3.76 3.08
C LEU A 104 -6.24 3.46 1.80
N THR A 105 -7.45 2.89 1.89
CA THR A 105 -8.35 2.71 0.74
C THR A 105 -8.80 4.05 0.18
N ARG A 106 -9.15 5.02 1.04
CA ARG A 106 -9.46 6.40 0.60
C ARG A 106 -8.29 7.00 -0.19
N ARG A 107 -7.07 6.93 0.36
CA ARG A 107 -5.85 7.45 -0.30
C ARG A 107 -5.53 6.73 -1.62
N GLN A 108 -5.72 5.41 -1.69
CA GLN A 108 -5.55 4.65 -2.94
C GLN A 108 -6.50 5.14 -4.02
N ARG A 109 -7.77 5.39 -3.68
CA ARG A 109 -8.77 5.92 -4.62
C ARG A 109 -8.45 7.33 -5.08
N GLU A 110 -7.98 8.19 -4.18
CA GLU A 110 -7.52 9.54 -4.53
C GLU A 110 -6.34 9.51 -5.49
N PHE A 111 -5.36 8.63 -5.25
CA PHE A 111 -4.23 8.44 -6.15
C PHE A 111 -4.66 8.00 -7.55
N ALA A 112 -5.70 7.16 -7.66
CA ALA A 112 -6.19 6.63 -8.93
C ALA A 112 -7.24 7.50 -9.64
N ALA A 113 -7.65 8.63 -9.06
CA ALA A 113 -8.77 9.43 -9.57
C ALA A 113 -8.48 10.10 -10.92
N GLU A 114 -7.23 10.49 -11.18
CA GLU A 114 -6.86 11.31 -12.36
C GLU A 114 -5.82 10.64 -13.27
N VAL A 115 -5.43 9.39 -12.98
CA VAL A 115 -4.37 8.69 -13.71
C VAL A 115 -4.73 7.23 -13.94
N ASP A 116 -4.17 6.66 -15.00
CA ASP A 116 -4.22 5.22 -15.21
C ASP A 116 -3.28 4.50 -14.22
N VAL A 117 -3.80 3.47 -13.54
CA VAL A 117 -3.10 2.80 -12.44
C VAL A 117 -3.06 1.29 -12.65
N VAL A 118 -1.90 0.70 -12.40
CA VAL A 118 -1.78 -0.72 -12.04
C VAL A 118 -1.50 -0.81 -10.54
N THR A 119 -2.37 -1.49 -9.82
CA THR A 119 -2.27 -1.68 -8.36
C THR A 119 -2.24 -3.16 -8.01
N GLU A 120 -1.56 -3.50 -6.92
CA GLU A 120 -1.45 -4.88 -6.43
C GLU A 120 -1.80 -4.97 -4.95
N GLY A 121 -2.36 -6.10 -4.54
CA GLY A 121 -2.73 -6.35 -3.15
C GLY A 121 -3.41 -7.70 -2.94
N ARG A 122 -4.26 -7.78 -1.90
CA ARG A 122 -5.02 -9.00 -1.58
C ARG A 122 -6.51 -8.89 -1.93
N ASP A 123 -7.01 -7.67 -1.99
CA ASP A 123 -8.43 -7.31 -2.07
C ASP A 123 -8.65 -6.03 -2.90
N GLN A 124 -7.76 -5.75 -3.86
CA GLN A 124 -7.85 -4.59 -4.74
C GLN A 124 -9.11 -4.67 -5.61
N ALA A 125 -9.36 -5.81 -6.26
CA ALA A 125 -10.49 -6.02 -7.16
C ALA A 125 -11.86 -6.10 -6.46
N THR A 126 -11.87 -6.38 -5.15
CA THR A 126 -13.09 -6.70 -4.39
C THR A 126 -13.48 -5.62 -3.39
N VAL A 127 -12.50 -4.89 -2.84
CA VAL A 127 -12.74 -3.88 -1.79
C VAL A 127 -12.33 -2.50 -2.27
N VAL A 128 -11.10 -2.34 -2.76
CA VAL A 128 -10.56 -1.01 -3.06
C VAL A 128 -11.15 -0.46 -4.36
N PHE A 129 -11.09 -1.24 -5.43
CA PHE A 129 -11.54 -0.90 -6.77
C PHE A 129 -12.51 -1.97 -7.33
N PRO A 130 -13.71 -2.09 -6.75
CA PRO A 130 -14.72 -3.05 -7.21
C PRO A 130 -15.18 -2.80 -8.64
N ASP A 131 -14.95 -1.60 -9.19
CA ASP A 131 -15.32 -1.23 -10.55
C ASP A 131 -14.11 -1.17 -11.51
N ALA A 132 -12.95 -1.68 -11.10
CA ALA A 132 -11.76 -1.73 -11.96
C ALA A 132 -12.04 -2.45 -13.29
N GLU A 133 -11.57 -1.86 -14.40
CA GLU A 133 -11.81 -2.36 -15.75
C GLU A 133 -11.07 -3.66 -16.05
N CYS A 134 -9.95 -3.92 -15.37
CA CYS A 134 -9.21 -5.18 -15.47
C CYS A 134 -8.85 -5.73 -14.09
N LYS A 135 -9.22 -6.98 -13.84
CA LYS A 135 -9.00 -7.67 -12.56
C LYS A 135 -8.27 -8.98 -12.81
N ILE A 136 -7.07 -9.10 -12.27
CA ILE A 136 -6.20 -10.26 -12.40
C ILE A 136 -5.98 -10.85 -11.01
N PHE A 137 -6.00 -12.18 -10.90
CA PHE A 137 -5.63 -12.90 -9.69
C PHE A 137 -4.48 -13.86 -10.00
N LEU A 138 -3.42 -13.82 -9.18
CA LEU A 138 -2.23 -14.66 -9.27
C LEU A 138 -2.13 -15.61 -8.08
#